data_AF-A0AA38UIM3-F1
#
_entry.id   AF-A0AA38UIM3-F1
#
_cell.length_a   1.000
_cell.length_b   1.000
_cell.length_c   1.000
_cell.angle_alpha   90.00
_cell.angle_beta   90.00
_cell.angle_gamma   90.00
#
_symmetry.space_group_name_H-M   'P 1'
#
loop_
_entity.id
_entity.type
_entity.pdbx_description
1 polymer ?
#
loop_
_entity_poly.entity_id
_entity_poly.type
_entity_poly.pdbx_seq_one_letter_code
_entity_poly.pdbx_strand_id
1 'polypeptide(L)'
;MSTPTPLTSVLGGIGLSLPVYSLMILNGNVFGISGFVHRAVRGNKEAMIATIGLITGGVIVGAIEGKGPETSSLSLPGLLLSGFLVGLGTKLSNGCTSGHMLAGLSRFSKRSIAATAIFFCTAVATTKLLHPRTYLPTNLPDYSLNTTDKTLLMTQTIPLLISVLLYSYASMSYFNPDHHTNPKGRELRPVARLIALMSTTVEFALALRLSNLADPKKVTAFLLLPSHPAFDPSLAFLAIGALPLGAVLYHLFRNSEQAALGGPWAIPKAGHVDSRLVLGSVLFGIGWGTSGLCPGPAVINLGRALSTGSPLANWLYWSCAFVIGGLCVN
;
A
#
# COMPACT_ATOMS: atom_id res chain seq x y z
N MET A 1 -25.31 -0.33 0.31
CA MET A 1 -25.00 1.02 0.83
C MET A 1 -23.69 0.92 1.59
N SER A 2 -22.73 1.82 1.37
CA SER A 2 -21.52 1.86 2.20
C SER A 2 -21.76 2.68 3.48
N THR A 3 -21.12 2.29 4.58
CA THR A 3 -21.20 2.95 5.89
C THR A 3 -19.88 3.66 6.18
N PRO A 4 -19.76 5.00 6.09
CA PRO A 4 -18.50 5.67 6.35
C PRO A 4 -17.99 5.35 7.76
N THR A 5 -16.70 5.03 7.91
CA THR A 5 -16.08 4.69 9.21
C THR A 5 -14.87 5.57 9.49
N PRO A 6 -15.07 6.84 9.88
CA PRO A 6 -14.01 7.83 9.99
C PRO A 6 -12.90 7.43 10.97
N LEU A 7 -13.27 7.01 12.19
CA LEU A 7 -12.32 6.69 13.25
C LEU A 7 -11.39 5.53 12.85
N THR A 8 -11.97 4.41 12.42
CA THR A 8 -11.20 3.25 11.95
C THR A 8 -10.32 3.62 10.76
N SER A 9 -10.80 4.47 9.86
CA SER A 9 -10.02 4.92 8.69
C SER A 9 -8.81 5.77 9.07
N VAL A 10 -8.94 6.71 10.03
CA VAL A 10 -7.80 7.51 10.54
C VAL A 10 -6.77 6.60 11.19
N LEU A 11 -7.20 5.68 12.07
CA LEU A 11 -6.31 4.76 12.78
C LEU A 11 -5.60 3.82 11.81
N GLY A 12 -6.30 3.30 10.80
CA GLY A 12 -5.71 2.54 9.71
C GLY A 12 -4.71 3.38 8.90
N GLY A 13 -5.01 4.66 8.65
CA GLY A 13 -4.10 5.61 8.00
C GLY A 13 -2.79 5.80 8.77
N ILE A 14 -2.88 6.05 10.09
CA ILE A 14 -1.72 6.09 10.99
C ILE A 14 -0.93 4.77 10.90
N GLY A 15 -1.65 3.65 10.97
CA GLY A 15 -1.08 2.32 10.86
C GLY A 15 -0.40 2.01 9.53
N LEU A 16 -0.80 2.65 8.43
CA LEU A 16 -0.15 2.49 7.12
C LEU A 16 1.20 3.20 7.06
N SER A 17 1.34 4.33 7.75
CA SER A 17 2.58 5.11 7.74
C SER A 17 3.70 4.43 8.51
N LEU A 18 3.40 3.82 9.66
CA LEU A 18 4.41 3.14 10.49
C LEU A 18 5.30 2.15 9.71
N PRO A 19 4.76 1.12 9.01
CA PRO A 19 5.58 0.17 8.27
C PRO A 19 6.29 0.77 7.05
N VAL A 20 5.69 1.79 6.41
CA VAL A 20 6.32 2.50 5.27
C VAL A 20 7.64 3.15 5.72
N TYR A 21 7.65 3.79 6.88
CA TYR A 21 8.85 4.44 7.41
C TYR A 21 9.78 3.49 8.15
N SER A 22 9.25 2.49 8.85
CA SER A 22 10.07 1.43 9.45
C SER A 22 10.90 0.72 8.39
N LEU A 23 10.31 0.36 7.23
CA LEU A 23 11.06 -0.28 6.15
C LEU A 23 12.11 0.66 5.53
N MET A 24 11.77 1.94 5.41
CA MET A 24 12.69 2.97 4.91
C MET A 24 13.91 3.10 5.82
N ILE A 25 13.71 3.19 7.13
CA ILE A 25 14.78 3.34 8.13
C ILE A 25 15.62 2.06 8.22
N LEU A 26 14.96 0.89 8.30
CA LEU A 26 15.63 -0.39 8.49
C LEU A 26 16.40 -0.84 7.24
N ASN A 27 15.75 -0.81 6.07
CA ASN A 27 16.29 -1.41 4.85
C ASN A 27 16.76 -0.38 3.81
N GLY A 28 16.48 0.91 3.98
CA GLY A 28 16.81 1.96 3.01
C GLY A 28 15.92 1.97 1.78
N ASN A 29 14.80 1.22 1.79
CA ASN A 29 13.96 0.99 0.63
C ASN A 29 12.65 1.80 0.70
N VAL A 30 12.18 2.29 -0.45
CA VAL A 30 10.82 2.86 -0.55
C VAL A 30 9.78 1.73 -0.55
N PHE A 31 8.75 1.86 0.29
CA PHE A 31 7.65 0.90 0.37
C PHE A 31 6.74 0.96 -0.88
N GLY A 32 6.94 0.02 -1.80
CA GLY A 32 6.24 -0.02 -3.09
C GLY A 32 5.72 -1.41 -3.43
N ILE A 33 4.43 -1.64 -3.25
CA ILE A 33 3.81 -2.98 -3.42
C ILE A 33 3.94 -3.48 -4.86
N SER A 34 3.66 -2.62 -5.85
CA SER A 34 3.83 -3.01 -7.26
C SER A 34 5.27 -3.41 -7.58
N GLY A 35 6.24 -2.73 -6.96
CA GLY A 35 7.66 -3.07 -7.05
C GLY A 35 7.98 -4.41 -6.41
N PHE A 36 7.40 -4.71 -5.23
CA PHE A 36 7.57 -6.02 -4.58
C PHE A 36 7.03 -7.15 -5.46
N VAL A 37 5.80 -7.03 -5.94
CA VAL A 37 5.18 -8.08 -6.77
C VAL A 37 5.96 -8.31 -8.07
N HIS A 38 6.26 -7.27 -8.84
CA HIS A 38 6.99 -7.44 -10.11
C HIS A 38 8.42 -7.96 -9.93
N ARG A 39 9.13 -7.53 -8.89
CA ARG A 39 10.48 -8.05 -8.61
C ARG A 39 10.43 -9.48 -8.08
N ALA A 40 9.40 -9.86 -7.31
CA ALA A 40 9.22 -11.23 -6.84
C ALA A 40 9.04 -12.19 -8.03
N VAL A 41 8.22 -11.83 -9.01
CA VAL A 41 8.01 -12.61 -10.24
C VAL A 41 9.31 -12.75 -11.06
N ARG A 42 10.18 -11.74 -11.01
CA ARG A 42 11.52 -11.78 -11.63
C ARG A 42 12.58 -12.50 -10.76
N GLY A 43 12.20 -13.15 -9.66
CA GLY A 43 13.10 -13.96 -8.82
C GLY A 43 13.84 -13.21 -7.71
N ASN A 44 13.49 -11.96 -7.41
CA ASN A 44 14.14 -11.21 -6.32
C ASN A 44 13.66 -11.71 -4.94
N LYS A 45 14.59 -12.23 -4.13
CA LYS A 45 14.30 -12.82 -2.81
C LYS A 45 13.66 -11.84 -1.82
N GLU A 46 14.21 -10.62 -1.67
CA GLU A 46 13.66 -9.61 -0.77
C GLU A 46 12.22 -9.23 -1.15
N ALA A 47 11.97 -9.06 -2.45
CA ALA A 47 10.65 -8.72 -2.97
C ALA A 47 9.65 -9.87 -2.81
N MET A 48 10.11 -11.12 -2.92
CA MET A 48 9.32 -12.31 -2.66
C MET A 48 8.89 -12.38 -1.20
N ILE A 49 9.80 -12.15 -0.24
CA ILE A 49 9.46 -12.10 1.19
C ILE A 49 8.46 -10.98 1.48
N ALA A 50 8.64 -9.79 0.91
CA ALA A 50 7.69 -8.70 1.05
C ALA A 50 6.28 -9.05 0.50
N THR A 51 6.22 -9.75 -0.63
CA THR A 51 4.96 -10.19 -1.23
C THR A 51 4.29 -11.28 -0.38
N ILE A 52 5.07 -12.24 0.13
CA ILE A 52 4.59 -13.27 1.06
C ILE A 52 4.05 -12.62 2.33
N GLY A 53 4.74 -11.63 2.90
CA GLY A 53 4.25 -10.93 4.09
C GLY A 53 2.92 -10.19 3.88
N LEU A 54 2.69 -9.60 2.71
CA LEU A 54 1.37 -9.05 2.36
C LEU A 54 0.27 -10.13 2.30
N ILE A 55 0.57 -11.29 1.71
CA ILE A 55 -0.36 -12.42 1.64
C ILE A 55 -0.64 -12.98 3.04
N THR A 56 0.40 -13.17 3.85
CA THR A 56 0.29 -13.63 5.24
C THR A 56 -0.52 -12.66 6.07
N GLY A 57 -0.30 -11.34 5.93
CA GLY A 57 -1.14 -10.34 6.57
C GLY A 57 -2.61 -10.43 6.14
N GLY A 58 -2.87 -10.69 4.85
CA GLY A 58 -4.22 -10.99 4.36
C GLY A 58 -4.84 -12.25 4.97
N VAL A 59 -4.08 -13.33 5.11
CA VAL A 59 -4.51 -14.56 5.80
C VAL A 59 -4.88 -14.29 7.25
N ILE A 60 -4.06 -13.51 7.97
CA ILE A 60 -4.34 -13.11 9.36
C ILE A 60 -5.63 -12.28 9.43
N VAL A 61 -5.81 -11.31 8.52
CA VAL A 61 -7.05 -10.53 8.44
C VAL A 61 -8.25 -11.44 8.23
N GLY A 62 -8.22 -12.34 7.25
CA GLY A 62 -9.35 -13.22 6.95
C GLY A 62 -9.65 -14.19 8.10
N ALA A 63 -8.63 -14.68 8.80
CA ALA A 63 -8.79 -15.51 10.00
C ALA A 63 -9.44 -14.74 11.17
N ILE A 64 -9.05 -13.47 11.39
CA ILE A 64 -9.63 -12.62 12.45
C ILE A 64 -11.08 -12.23 12.12
N GLU A 65 -11.36 -11.91 10.86
CA GLU A 65 -12.70 -11.48 10.44
C GLU A 65 -13.68 -12.64 10.28
N GLY A 66 -13.19 -13.84 10.00
CA GLY A 66 -14.02 -15.02 9.68
C GLY A 66 -14.82 -14.89 8.38
N LYS A 67 -14.57 -13.84 7.57
CA LYS A 67 -15.27 -13.57 6.32
C LYS A 67 -14.30 -13.23 5.18
N GLY A 68 -14.63 -13.72 3.99
CA GLY A 68 -13.87 -13.43 2.78
C GLY A 68 -13.94 -11.96 2.34
N PRO A 69 -13.07 -11.58 1.40
CA PRO A 69 -13.11 -10.24 0.83
C PRO A 69 -14.38 -10.02 0.00
N GLU A 70 -14.86 -8.78 -0.05
CA GLU A 70 -15.98 -8.44 -0.93
C GLU A 70 -15.58 -8.63 -2.40
N THR A 71 -16.40 -9.35 -3.16
CA THR A 71 -16.14 -9.59 -4.58
C THR A 71 -16.39 -8.34 -5.40
N SER A 72 -15.51 -8.10 -6.37
CA SER A 72 -15.72 -7.07 -7.39
C SER A 72 -16.96 -7.39 -8.22
N SER A 73 -17.84 -6.43 -8.44
CA SER A 73 -19.03 -6.57 -9.30
C SER A 73 -18.73 -6.46 -10.80
N LEU A 74 -17.45 -6.43 -11.19
CA LEU A 74 -17.03 -6.33 -12.58
C LEU A 74 -17.19 -7.66 -13.33
N SER A 75 -17.50 -7.57 -14.62
CA SER A 75 -17.36 -8.70 -15.54
C SER A 75 -15.90 -9.13 -15.67
N LEU A 76 -15.66 -10.40 -16.02
CA LEU A 76 -14.30 -10.93 -16.18
C LEU A 76 -13.42 -10.08 -17.14
N PRO A 77 -13.91 -9.63 -18.33
CA PRO A 77 -13.12 -8.76 -19.20
C PRO A 77 -12.77 -7.43 -18.54
N GLY A 78 -13.71 -6.81 -17.81
CA GLY A 78 -13.46 -5.57 -17.08
C GLY A 78 -12.43 -5.74 -15.97
N LEU A 79 -12.50 -6.87 -15.26
CA LEU A 79 -11.54 -7.21 -14.21
C LEU A 79 -10.12 -7.39 -14.79
N LEU A 80 -9.98 -8.18 -15.85
CA LEU A 80 -8.69 -8.42 -16.54
C LEU A 80 -8.12 -7.12 -17.11
N LEU A 81 -8.92 -6.34 -17.83
CA LEU A 81 -8.50 -5.06 -18.40
C LEU A 81 -8.03 -4.09 -17.32
N SER A 82 -8.78 -3.99 -16.21
CA SER A 82 -8.42 -3.11 -15.10
C SER A 82 -7.08 -3.50 -14.47
N GLY A 83 -6.85 -4.80 -14.23
CA GLY A 83 -5.59 -5.31 -13.70
C GLY A 83 -4.43 -5.02 -14.65
N PHE A 84 -4.60 -5.33 -15.93
CA PHE A 84 -3.60 -5.08 -16.96
C PHE A 84 -3.20 -3.60 -17.08
N LEU A 85 -4.18 -2.69 -17.11
CA LEU A 85 -3.94 -1.25 -17.15
C LEU A 85 -3.23 -0.73 -15.90
N VAL A 86 -3.61 -1.24 -14.71
CA VAL A 86 -2.91 -0.93 -13.46
C VAL A 86 -1.47 -1.44 -13.51
N GLY A 87 -1.23 -2.65 -14.03
CA GLY A 87 0.09 -3.24 -14.24
C GLY A 87 0.99 -2.35 -15.08
N LEU A 88 0.55 -2.07 -16.31
CA LEU A 88 1.22 -1.16 -17.25
C LEU A 88 1.49 0.20 -16.61
N GLY A 89 0.45 0.79 -16.01
CA GLY A 89 0.50 2.12 -15.40
C GLY A 89 1.54 2.21 -14.30
N THR A 90 1.52 1.28 -13.33
CA THR A 90 2.48 1.27 -12.21
C THR A 90 3.93 1.12 -12.65
N LYS A 91 4.17 0.39 -13.75
CA LYS A 91 5.52 0.17 -14.27
C LYS A 91 6.03 1.40 -15.02
N LEU A 92 5.19 2.03 -15.87
CA LEU A 92 5.52 3.28 -16.57
C LEU A 92 5.74 4.46 -15.61
N SER A 93 4.93 4.56 -14.55
CA SER A 93 5.10 5.59 -13.52
C SER A 93 6.16 5.24 -12.47
N ASN A 94 6.75 4.05 -12.50
CA ASN A 94 7.69 3.55 -11.49
C ASN A 94 7.14 3.69 -10.06
N GLY A 95 5.88 3.32 -9.86
CA GLY A 95 5.22 3.39 -8.56
C GLY A 95 3.71 3.20 -8.62
N CYS A 96 3.11 2.83 -7.49
CA CYS A 96 1.67 2.77 -7.28
C CYS A 96 1.22 3.75 -6.19
N THR A 97 -0.02 3.64 -5.70
CA THR A 97 -0.55 4.44 -4.58
C THR A 97 0.35 4.40 -3.35
N SER A 98 0.86 3.23 -2.93
CA SER A 98 1.76 3.17 -1.75
C SER A 98 3.07 3.95 -1.95
N GLY A 99 3.62 3.93 -3.17
CA GLY A 99 4.89 4.61 -3.49
C GLY A 99 4.77 6.10 -3.77
N HIS A 100 3.75 6.51 -4.53
CA HIS A 100 3.52 7.91 -4.89
C HIS A 100 2.69 8.67 -3.86
N MET A 101 1.59 8.09 -3.36
CA MET A 101 0.72 8.76 -2.40
C MET A 101 1.33 8.71 -1.00
N LEU A 102 1.43 7.52 -0.39
CA LEU A 102 1.85 7.39 1.01
C LEU A 102 3.32 7.83 1.21
N ALA A 103 4.25 7.16 0.52
CA ALA A 103 5.67 7.51 0.64
C ALA A 103 6.02 8.79 -0.12
N GLY A 104 5.42 9.07 -1.27
CA GLY A 104 5.84 10.16 -2.15
C GLY A 104 5.40 11.56 -1.70
N LEU A 105 4.13 11.72 -1.31
CA LEU A 105 3.59 13.01 -0.86
C LEU A 105 4.21 13.45 0.46
N SER A 106 4.38 12.51 1.39
CA SER A 106 5.03 12.75 2.69
C SER A 106 6.48 13.27 2.57
N ARG A 107 7.14 12.97 1.45
CA ARG A 107 8.50 13.45 1.12
C ARG A 107 8.49 14.78 0.33
N PHE A 108 7.31 15.32 0.05
CA PHE A 108 7.11 16.47 -0.84
C PHE A 108 7.77 16.31 -2.22
N SER A 109 7.77 15.10 -2.77
CA SER A 109 8.33 14.84 -4.10
C SER A 109 7.42 15.42 -5.19
N LYS A 110 7.93 16.40 -5.95
CA LYS A 110 7.22 17.00 -7.10
C LYS A 110 6.71 15.95 -8.09
N ARG A 111 7.55 14.95 -8.40
CA ARG A 111 7.18 13.80 -9.25
C ARG A 111 5.96 13.05 -8.71
N SER A 112 5.96 12.76 -7.41
CA SER A 112 4.86 12.02 -6.79
C SER A 112 3.60 12.84 -6.64
N ILE A 113 3.70 14.13 -6.35
CA ILE A 113 2.57 15.06 -6.33
C ILE A 113 1.89 15.08 -7.70
N ALA A 114 2.67 15.25 -8.78
CA ALA A 114 2.15 15.23 -10.15
C ALA A 114 1.49 13.89 -10.49
N ALA A 115 2.17 12.77 -10.20
CA ALA A 115 1.62 11.44 -10.44
C ALA A 115 0.29 11.24 -9.72
N THR A 116 0.22 11.59 -8.44
CA THR A 116 -0.98 11.46 -7.62
C THR A 116 -2.13 12.32 -8.09
N ALA A 117 -1.87 13.57 -8.47
CA ALA A 117 -2.91 14.41 -9.07
C ALA A 117 -3.46 13.78 -10.36
N ILE A 118 -2.59 13.35 -11.27
CA ILE A 118 -2.99 12.79 -12.57
C ILE A 118 -3.80 11.51 -12.41
N PHE A 119 -3.30 10.54 -11.66
CA PHE A 119 -4.03 9.27 -11.53
C PHE A 119 -5.33 9.43 -10.75
N PHE A 120 -5.38 10.34 -9.77
CA PHE A 120 -6.58 10.58 -8.98
C PHE A 120 -7.66 11.26 -9.83
N CYS A 121 -7.32 12.33 -10.55
CA CYS A 121 -8.24 12.99 -11.48
C CYS A 121 -8.75 12.04 -12.56
N THR A 122 -7.85 11.21 -13.12
CA THR A 122 -8.24 10.21 -14.13
C THR A 122 -9.19 9.18 -13.54
N ALA A 123 -8.90 8.68 -12.34
CA ALA A 123 -9.76 7.68 -11.68
C ALA A 123 -11.14 8.25 -11.33
N VAL A 124 -11.22 9.48 -10.83
CA VAL A 124 -12.50 10.17 -10.60
C VAL A 124 -13.29 10.25 -11.91
N ALA A 125 -12.66 10.66 -13.00
CA ALA A 125 -13.32 10.75 -14.30
C ALA A 125 -13.81 9.37 -14.77
N THR A 126 -12.97 8.35 -14.71
CA THR A 126 -13.33 6.98 -15.09
C THR A 126 -14.45 6.41 -14.24
N THR A 127 -14.40 6.57 -12.91
CA THR A 127 -15.45 6.07 -12.01
C THR A 127 -16.78 6.74 -12.29
N LYS A 128 -16.80 8.07 -12.49
CA LYS A 128 -18.04 8.80 -12.83
C LYS A 128 -18.64 8.37 -14.17
N LEU A 129 -17.80 8.04 -15.15
CA LEU A 129 -18.25 7.57 -16.46
C LEU A 129 -18.80 6.13 -16.42
N LEU A 130 -18.16 5.23 -15.66
CA LEU A 130 -18.48 3.80 -15.68
C LEU A 130 -19.49 3.37 -14.61
N HIS A 131 -19.63 4.11 -13.51
CA HIS A 131 -20.49 3.75 -12.38
C HIS A 131 -21.56 4.80 -12.01
N PRO A 132 -22.23 5.47 -12.96
CA PRO A 132 -23.07 6.64 -12.65
C PRO A 132 -24.32 6.34 -11.80
N ARG A 133 -24.77 5.08 -11.69
CA ARG A 133 -26.02 4.70 -10.98
C ARG A 133 -25.94 3.40 -10.19
N THR A 134 -24.74 2.83 -10.03
CA THR A 134 -24.59 1.47 -9.46
C THR A 134 -24.64 1.46 -7.94
N TYR A 135 -24.43 2.60 -7.29
CA TYR A 135 -24.30 2.68 -5.83
C TYR A 135 -25.50 3.34 -5.17
N LEU A 136 -26.02 2.66 -4.16
CA LEU A 136 -27.02 3.21 -3.25
C LEU A 136 -26.42 4.31 -2.36
N PRO A 137 -27.23 5.27 -1.87
CA PRO A 137 -26.78 6.30 -0.95
C PRO A 137 -26.02 5.74 0.27
N THR A 138 -25.08 6.52 0.80
CA THR A 138 -24.35 6.11 2.00
C THR A 138 -25.23 6.15 3.24
N ASN A 139 -24.98 5.22 4.16
CA ASN A 139 -25.58 5.26 5.49
C ASN A 139 -24.93 6.35 6.35
N LEU A 140 -25.52 6.60 7.53
CA LEU A 140 -24.91 7.48 8.53
C LEU A 140 -23.49 7.00 8.90
N PRO A 141 -22.55 7.94 9.15
CA PRO A 141 -21.19 7.59 9.54
C PRO A 141 -21.17 6.90 10.91
N ASP A 142 -20.41 5.82 11.00
CA ASP A 142 -20.16 5.08 12.24
C ASP A 142 -18.77 5.44 12.79
N TYR A 143 -18.76 6.02 13.99
CA TYR A 143 -17.53 6.42 14.69
C TYR A 143 -17.07 5.38 15.72
N SER A 144 -17.77 4.24 15.83
CA SER A 144 -17.42 3.21 16.79
C SER A 144 -16.26 2.33 16.31
N LEU A 145 -15.53 1.77 17.27
CA LEU A 145 -14.50 0.76 17.03
C LEU A 145 -15.06 -0.61 17.38
N ASN A 146 -15.33 -1.41 16.36
CA ASN A 146 -15.86 -2.76 16.53
C ASN A 146 -14.80 -3.70 17.11
N THR A 147 -15.23 -4.84 17.67
CA THR A 147 -14.32 -5.83 18.27
C THR A 147 -13.26 -6.30 17.29
N THR A 148 -13.63 -6.54 16.04
CA THR A 148 -12.70 -6.92 14.96
C THR A 148 -11.63 -5.85 14.72
N ASP A 149 -12.01 -4.57 14.69
CA ASP A 149 -11.06 -3.47 14.48
C ASP A 149 -10.08 -3.35 15.66
N LYS A 150 -10.57 -3.54 16.89
CA LYS A 150 -9.71 -3.60 18.09
C LYS A 150 -8.72 -4.77 18.01
N THR A 151 -9.17 -5.96 17.61
CA THR A 151 -8.30 -7.14 17.46
C THR A 151 -7.24 -6.93 16.38
N LEU A 152 -7.61 -6.29 15.25
CA LEU A 152 -6.66 -5.95 14.19
C LEU A 152 -5.61 -4.95 14.69
N LEU A 153 -6.02 -3.91 15.42
CA LEU A 153 -5.10 -2.95 16.05
C LEU A 153 -4.15 -3.62 17.04
N MET A 154 -4.66 -4.52 17.90
CA MET A 154 -3.84 -5.28 18.83
C MET A 154 -2.84 -6.18 18.11
N THR A 155 -3.28 -6.85 17.04
CA THR A 155 -2.43 -7.72 16.22
C THR A 155 -1.33 -6.92 15.52
N GLN A 156 -1.61 -5.67 15.14
CA GLN A 156 -0.64 -4.77 14.51
C GLN A 156 0.53 -4.41 15.45
N THR A 157 0.34 -4.47 16.77
CA THR A 157 1.42 -4.16 17.73
C THR A 157 2.57 -5.18 17.67
N ILE A 158 2.31 -6.41 17.26
CA ILE A 158 3.32 -7.48 17.16
C ILE A 158 4.38 -7.17 16.08
N PRO A 159 4.03 -6.97 14.79
CA PRO A 159 5.03 -6.63 13.78
C PRO A 159 5.66 -5.24 14.00
N LEU A 160 4.94 -4.31 14.63
CA LEU A 160 5.49 -3.03 15.04
C LEU A 160 6.59 -3.21 16.10
N LEU A 161 6.34 -4.03 17.12
CA LEU A 161 7.32 -4.36 18.17
C LEU A 161 8.56 -5.02 17.56
N ILE A 162 8.40 -5.93 16.61
CA ILE A 162 9.53 -6.53 15.88
C ILE A 162 10.36 -5.44 15.18
N SER A 163 9.71 -4.50 14.50
CA SER A 163 10.38 -3.40 13.81
C SER A 163 11.13 -2.47 14.78
N VAL A 164 10.55 -2.18 15.94
CA VAL A 164 11.19 -1.41 17.02
C VAL A 164 12.39 -2.16 17.60
N LEU A 165 12.27 -3.46 17.88
CA LEU A 165 13.36 -4.28 18.39
C LEU A 165 14.52 -4.37 17.39
N LEU A 166 14.22 -4.52 16.10
CA LEU A 166 15.23 -4.49 15.04
C LEU A 166 15.94 -3.13 14.95
N TYR A 167 15.20 -2.03 15.09
CA TYR A 167 15.78 -0.69 15.14
C TYR A 167 16.67 -0.51 16.36
N SER A 168 16.21 -0.89 17.56
CA SER A 168 17.01 -0.84 18.79
C SER A 168 18.27 -1.70 18.70
N TYR A 169 18.16 -2.91 18.15
CA TYR A 169 19.32 -3.79 17.91
C TYR A 169 20.33 -3.16 16.93
N ALA A 170 19.85 -2.55 15.86
CA ALA A 170 20.70 -1.84 14.89
C ALA A 170 21.34 -0.59 15.51
N SER A 171 20.59 0.18 16.31
CA SER A 171 21.06 1.38 17.00
C SER A 171 22.01 1.08 18.15
N MET A 172 21.88 -0.07 18.83
CA MET A 172 22.84 -0.47 19.85
C MET A 172 24.20 -0.83 19.24
N SER A 173 24.18 -1.35 18.01
CA SER A 173 25.41 -1.57 17.23
C SER A 173 26.06 -0.26 16.78
N TYR A 174 25.33 0.86 16.76
CA TYR A 174 25.84 2.19 16.38
C TYR A 174 26.70 2.84 17.47
N PHE A 175 26.44 2.55 18.74
CA PHE A 175 27.17 3.12 19.89
C PHE A 175 28.48 2.39 20.23
N ASN A 176 28.92 1.42 19.42
CA ASN A 176 30.21 0.76 19.64
C ASN A 176 31.37 1.71 19.20
N PRO A 177 32.25 2.17 20.12
CA PRO A 177 33.21 3.24 19.87
C PRO A 177 34.27 2.96 18.78
N ASP A 178 34.45 1.71 18.35
CA ASP A 178 35.38 1.34 17.27
C ASP A 178 34.91 1.80 15.86
N HIS A 179 33.65 2.23 15.71
CA HIS A 179 33.05 2.61 14.42
C HIS A 179 33.58 3.92 13.82
N HIS A 180 34.27 4.75 14.59
CA HIS A 180 34.83 6.02 14.08
C HIS A 180 35.96 5.83 13.05
N THR A 181 36.57 4.64 12.98
CA THR A 181 37.72 4.38 12.11
C THR A 181 37.35 3.80 10.73
N ASN A 182 36.11 3.37 10.51
CA ASN A 182 35.69 2.80 9.23
C ASN A 182 34.24 3.15 8.84
N PRO A 183 34.01 4.24 8.08
CA PRO A 183 32.68 4.63 7.59
C PRO A 183 32.06 3.64 6.59
N LYS A 184 32.77 2.58 6.17
CA LYS A 184 32.27 1.49 5.31
C LYS A 184 31.68 0.31 6.10
N GLY A 185 31.65 0.36 7.44
CA GLY A 185 31.43 -0.79 8.33
C GLY A 185 29.99 -1.03 8.82
N ARG A 186 28.95 -0.93 7.98
CA ARG A 186 27.67 -1.60 8.28
C ARG A 186 27.61 -2.90 7.50
N GLU A 187 28.02 -3.99 8.13
CA GLU A 187 27.82 -5.32 7.56
C GLU A 187 26.35 -5.51 7.21
N LEU A 188 26.10 -5.96 5.98
CA LEU A 188 24.76 -6.35 5.55
C LEU A 188 24.26 -7.46 6.47
N ARG A 189 23.12 -7.24 7.13
CA ARG A 189 22.47 -8.24 7.99
C ARG A 189 21.32 -8.86 7.21
N PRO A 190 21.56 -9.87 6.35
CA PRO A 190 20.55 -10.37 5.40
C PRO A 190 19.30 -10.88 6.12
N VAL A 191 19.45 -11.65 7.19
CA VAL A 191 18.32 -12.22 7.94
C VAL A 191 17.46 -11.11 8.57
N ALA A 192 18.08 -10.15 9.25
CA ALA A 192 17.35 -9.04 9.88
C ALA A 192 16.59 -8.20 8.84
N ARG A 193 17.16 -8.00 7.65
CA ARG A 193 16.49 -7.31 6.53
C ARG A 193 15.26 -8.06 6.03
N LEU A 194 15.32 -9.40 5.95
CA LEU A 194 14.17 -10.22 5.57
C LEU A 194 13.08 -10.21 6.64
N ILE A 195 13.45 -10.26 7.92
CA ILE A 195 12.50 -10.14 9.04
C ILE A 195 11.81 -8.77 8.99
N ALA A 196 12.56 -7.67 8.77
CA ALA A 196 11.99 -6.33 8.61
C ALA A 196 11.02 -6.23 7.43
N LEU A 197 11.34 -6.84 6.29
CA LEU A 197 10.44 -6.89 5.13
C LEU A 197 9.15 -7.64 5.46
N MET A 198 9.27 -8.80 6.09
CA MET A 198 8.12 -9.62 6.49
C MET A 198 7.24 -8.88 7.51
N SER A 199 7.83 -8.34 8.58
CA SER A 199 7.09 -7.65 9.64
C SER A 199 6.36 -6.42 9.10
N THR A 200 7.06 -5.55 8.36
CA THR A 200 6.47 -4.31 7.84
C THR A 200 5.38 -4.56 6.81
N THR A 201 5.49 -5.62 5.99
CA THR A 201 4.45 -5.95 5.01
C THR A 201 3.23 -6.60 5.64
N VAL A 202 3.39 -7.44 6.67
CA VAL A 202 2.27 -7.93 7.49
C VAL A 202 1.57 -6.77 8.19
N GLU A 203 2.32 -5.86 8.80
CA GLU A 203 1.78 -4.67 9.46
C GLU A 203 1.00 -3.80 8.48
N PHE A 204 1.57 -3.54 7.31
CA PHE A 204 0.92 -2.77 6.25
C PHE A 204 -0.39 -3.43 5.80
N ALA A 205 -0.44 -4.76 5.72
CA ALA A 205 -1.64 -5.49 5.33
C ALA A 205 -2.78 -5.37 6.34
N LEU A 206 -2.48 -5.46 7.64
CA LEU A 206 -3.43 -5.23 8.72
C LEU A 206 -3.98 -3.80 8.67
N ALA A 207 -3.07 -2.82 8.55
CA ALA A 207 -3.43 -1.41 8.44
C ALA A 207 -4.26 -1.10 7.18
N LEU A 208 -3.98 -1.77 6.06
CA LEU A 208 -4.75 -1.60 4.83
C LEU A 208 -6.20 -2.02 5.02
N ARG A 209 -6.45 -3.12 5.74
CA ARG A 209 -7.81 -3.53 6.08
C ARG A 209 -8.49 -2.51 7.00
N LEU A 210 -7.83 -2.08 8.07
CA LEU A 210 -8.36 -1.08 9.01
C LEU A 210 -8.71 0.24 8.30
N SER A 211 -7.88 0.65 7.35
CA SER A 211 -8.06 1.89 6.60
C SER A 211 -9.23 1.88 5.60
N ASN A 212 -9.91 0.73 5.44
CA ASN A 212 -10.94 0.46 4.41
C ASN A 212 -10.45 0.50 2.96
N LEU A 213 -9.15 0.73 2.70
CA LEU A 213 -8.60 0.74 1.34
C LEU A 213 -8.61 -0.65 0.69
N ALA A 214 -8.74 -1.72 1.48
CA ALA A 214 -8.87 -3.08 0.99
C ALA A 214 -10.23 -3.37 0.30
N ASP A 215 -11.25 -2.55 0.53
CA ASP A 215 -12.58 -2.73 -0.06
C ASP A 215 -12.72 -1.91 -1.37
N PRO A 216 -12.91 -2.58 -2.53
CA PRO A 216 -13.01 -1.89 -3.81
C PRO A 216 -14.23 -0.96 -3.89
N LYS A 217 -15.34 -1.30 -3.20
CA LYS A 217 -16.56 -0.48 -3.21
C LYS A 217 -16.35 0.82 -2.44
N LYS A 218 -15.60 0.78 -1.33
CA LYS A 218 -15.21 1.97 -0.57
C LYS A 218 -14.38 2.91 -1.42
N VAL A 219 -13.46 2.34 -2.19
CA VAL A 219 -12.58 3.10 -3.09
C VAL A 219 -13.39 3.79 -4.18
N THR A 220 -14.24 3.06 -4.91
CA THR A 220 -15.05 3.67 -5.99
C THR A 220 -16.09 4.65 -5.44
N ALA A 221 -16.68 4.38 -4.28
CA ALA A 221 -17.58 5.31 -3.59
C ALA A 221 -16.89 6.63 -3.25
N PHE A 222 -15.64 6.60 -2.78
CA PHE A 222 -14.84 7.80 -2.55
C PHE A 222 -14.58 8.59 -3.85
N LEU A 223 -14.31 7.90 -4.96
CA LEU A 223 -14.02 8.52 -6.25
C LEU A 223 -15.22 9.22 -6.91
N LEU A 224 -16.45 8.97 -6.46
CA LEU A 224 -17.65 9.68 -6.93
C LEU A 224 -17.71 11.16 -6.50
N LEU A 225 -16.86 11.55 -5.54
CA LEU A 225 -16.76 12.89 -4.93
C LEU A 225 -18.04 13.31 -4.16
N PRO A 226 -17.94 14.30 -3.23
CA PRO A 226 -19.05 14.73 -2.36
C PRO A 226 -20.33 15.16 -3.09
N SER A 227 -20.24 15.47 -4.38
CA SER A 227 -21.39 15.79 -5.23
C SER A 227 -22.38 14.64 -5.43
N HIS A 228 -21.98 13.39 -5.17
CA HIS A 228 -22.79 12.20 -5.41
C HIS A 228 -23.32 11.60 -4.09
N PRO A 229 -24.59 11.16 -4.01
CA PRO A 229 -25.19 10.64 -2.77
C PRO A 229 -24.54 9.34 -2.23
N ALA A 230 -23.83 8.62 -3.09
CA ALA A 230 -23.08 7.41 -2.71
C ALA A 230 -21.62 7.71 -2.31
N PHE A 231 -21.25 8.97 -2.07
CA PHE A 231 -19.90 9.36 -1.69
C PHE A 231 -19.55 8.89 -0.27
N ASP A 232 -18.46 8.13 -0.16
CA ASP A 232 -17.94 7.66 1.12
C ASP A 232 -16.62 8.37 1.48
N PRO A 233 -16.58 9.24 2.51
CA PRO A 233 -15.38 9.99 2.88
C PRO A 233 -14.30 9.18 3.63
N SER A 234 -14.49 7.87 3.86
CA SER A 234 -13.55 7.05 4.65
C SER A 234 -12.09 7.18 4.20
N LEU A 235 -11.83 7.22 2.89
CA LEU A 235 -10.47 7.33 2.35
C LEU A 235 -9.84 8.71 2.56
N ALA A 236 -10.64 9.79 2.71
CA ALA A 236 -10.10 11.09 3.11
C ALA A 236 -9.57 11.04 4.54
N PHE A 237 -10.31 10.40 5.45
CA PHE A 237 -9.88 10.19 6.84
C PHE A 237 -8.62 9.33 6.94
N LEU A 238 -8.51 8.29 6.10
CA LEU A 238 -7.25 7.54 5.93
C LEU A 238 -6.09 8.48 5.57
N ALA A 239 -6.27 9.34 4.57
CA ALA A 239 -5.21 10.24 4.11
C ALA A 239 -4.81 11.25 5.21
N ILE A 240 -5.78 11.74 5.99
CA ILE A 240 -5.55 12.62 7.15
C ILE A 240 -4.70 11.93 8.22
N GLY A 241 -4.90 10.62 8.46
CA GLY A 241 -4.07 9.86 9.39
C GLY A 241 -2.68 9.55 8.83
N ALA A 242 -2.60 9.16 7.57
CA ALA A 242 -1.37 8.65 6.97
C ALA A 242 -0.37 9.76 6.61
N LEU A 243 -0.79 10.78 5.86
CA LEU A 243 0.14 11.73 5.23
C LEU A 243 0.86 12.65 6.24
N PRO A 244 0.20 13.24 7.25
CA PRO A 244 0.88 14.09 8.23
C PRO A 244 1.91 13.31 9.06
N LEU A 245 1.51 12.15 9.59
CA LEU A 245 2.43 11.30 10.35
C LEU A 245 3.60 10.85 9.47
N GLY A 246 3.31 10.48 8.21
CA GLY A 246 4.34 10.08 7.28
C GLY A 246 5.32 11.22 6.97
N ALA A 247 4.82 12.44 6.79
CA ALA A 247 5.67 13.61 6.61
C ALA A 247 6.56 13.86 7.83
N VAL A 248 6.02 13.78 9.04
CA VAL A 248 6.80 13.92 10.28
C VAL A 248 7.89 12.87 10.37
N LEU A 249 7.55 11.58 10.24
CA LEU A 249 8.52 10.48 10.31
C LEU A 249 9.61 10.59 9.24
N TYR A 250 9.25 10.95 8.00
CA TYR A 250 10.25 11.18 6.96
C TYR A 250 11.24 12.28 7.34
N HIS A 251 10.74 13.44 7.76
CA HIS A 251 11.58 14.62 7.98
C HIS A 251 12.44 14.50 9.24
N LEU A 252 12.03 13.70 10.23
CA LEU A 252 12.84 13.36 11.39
C LEU A 252 14.02 12.44 11.03
N PHE A 253 13.84 11.46 10.14
CA PHE A 253 14.84 10.43 9.85
C PHE A 253 15.58 10.60 8.51
N ARG A 254 15.23 11.59 7.67
CA ARG A 254 15.82 11.78 6.34
C ARG A 254 17.34 12.00 6.34
N ASN A 255 17.91 12.50 7.44
CA ASN A 255 19.33 12.87 7.52
C ASN A 255 20.26 11.67 7.74
N SER A 256 19.74 10.46 7.99
CA SER A 256 20.60 9.31 8.32
C SER A 256 21.38 8.77 7.11
N GLU A 257 21.00 9.12 5.87
CA GLU A 257 21.52 8.71 4.53
C GLU A 257 21.97 7.23 4.36
N GLN A 258 21.70 6.39 5.35
CA GLN A 258 22.16 5.02 5.47
C GLN A 258 21.10 4.20 6.19
N ALA A 259 20.80 3.02 5.65
CA ALA A 259 19.87 2.05 6.23
C ALA A 259 20.43 1.47 7.55
N ALA A 260 19.57 1.30 8.56
CA ALA A 260 19.98 0.78 9.87
C ALA A 260 20.54 -0.65 9.80
N LEU A 261 20.01 -1.50 8.91
CA LEU A 261 20.43 -2.89 8.72
C LEU A 261 21.45 -3.08 7.58
N GLY A 262 22.06 -1.99 7.10
CA GLY A 262 23.01 -1.98 5.99
C GLY A 262 22.33 -2.06 4.62
N GLY A 263 23.09 -1.75 3.57
CA GLY A 263 22.61 -1.67 2.18
C GLY A 263 22.42 -0.22 1.67
N PRO A 264 22.17 -0.05 0.36
CA PRO A 264 22.07 1.28 -0.25
C PRO A 264 20.80 2.00 0.19
N TRP A 265 20.92 3.32 0.38
CA TRP A 265 19.77 4.19 0.60
C TRP A 265 19.07 4.47 -0.73
N ALA A 266 18.14 3.60 -1.10
CA ALA A 266 17.41 3.61 -2.37
C ALA A 266 16.20 4.55 -2.35
N ILE A 267 16.35 5.76 -1.79
CA ILE A 267 15.32 6.80 -1.81
C ILE A 267 15.58 7.75 -2.97
N PRO A 268 14.67 7.87 -3.95
CA PRO A 268 14.84 8.81 -5.06
C PRO A 268 14.97 10.26 -4.58
N LYS A 269 16.12 10.89 -4.85
CA LYS A 269 16.41 12.30 -4.57
C LYS A 269 15.90 13.15 -5.73
N ALA A 270 14.63 13.56 -5.67
CA ALA A 270 13.91 14.29 -6.70
C ALA A 270 13.75 13.54 -8.04
N GLY A 271 12.67 13.81 -8.76
CA GLY A 271 12.42 13.24 -10.07
C GLY A 271 11.67 14.22 -10.95
N HIS A 272 11.96 14.18 -12.24
CA HIS A 272 11.28 15.01 -13.23
C HIS A 272 9.91 14.42 -13.57
N VAL A 273 8.99 15.28 -13.98
CA VAL A 273 7.70 14.88 -14.55
C VAL A 273 7.95 14.65 -16.04
N ASP A 274 8.04 13.39 -16.45
CA ASP A 274 8.24 13.00 -17.84
C ASP A 274 6.95 12.42 -18.43
N SER A 275 6.91 12.29 -19.76
CA SER A 275 5.73 11.75 -20.46
C SER A 275 5.42 10.32 -20.04
N ARG A 276 6.44 9.54 -19.66
CA ARG A 276 6.26 8.17 -19.13
C ARG A 276 5.49 8.18 -17.82
N LEU A 277 5.80 9.08 -16.89
CA LEU A 277 5.06 9.25 -15.64
C LEU A 277 3.62 9.66 -15.91
N VAL A 278 3.40 10.64 -16.80
CA VAL A 278 2.05 11.13 -17.13
C VAL A 278 1.21 10.00 -17.72
N LEU A 279 1.70 9.33 -18.76
CA LEU A 279 1.00 8.22 -19.41
C LEU A 279 0.74 7.07 -18.43
N GLY A 280 1.74 6.68 -17.65
CA GLY A 280 1.60 5.64 -16.63
C GLY A 280 0.55 5.99 -15.57
N SER A 281 0.51 7.25 -15.13
CA SER A 281 -0.46 7.74 -14.14
C SER A 281 -1.89 7.76 -14.70
N VAL A 282 -2.06 8.13 -15.98
CA VAL A 282 -3.37 8.05 -16.67
C VAL A 282 -3.84 6.60 -16.75
N LEU A 283 -3.01 5.68 -17.28
CA LEU A 283 -3.38 4.27 -17.40
C LEU A 283 -3.71 3.63 -16.04
N PHE A 284 -2.91 3.93 -15.03
CA PHE A 284 -3.18 3.51 -13.65
C PHE A 284 -4.53 4.05 -13.16
N GLY A 285 -4.80 5.34 -13.38
CA GLY A 285 -6.05 5.98 -13.00
C GLY A 285 -7.28 5.35 -13.67
N ILE A 286 -7.19 5.01 -14.95
CA ILE A 286 -8.28 4.32 -15.68
C ILE A 286 -8.55 2.96 -15.05
N GLY A 287 -7.53 2.12 -14.88
CA GLY A 287 -7.73 0.77 -14.32
C GLY A 287 -8.19 0.79 -12.86
N TRP A 288 -7.64 1.70 -12.06
CA TRP A 288 -8.02 1.89 -10.66
C TRP A 288 -9.46 2.43 -10.54
N GLY A 289 -9.83 3.45 -11.32
CA GLY A 289 -11.18 4.00 -11.32
C GLY A 289 -12.25 3.05 -11.85
N THR A 290 -11.86 2.09 -12.71
CA THR A 290 -12.75 1.05 -13.22
C THR A 290 -13.13 0.03 -12.14
N SER A 291 -12.13 -0.44 -11.38
CA SER A 291 -12.28 -1.60 -10.48
C SER A 291 -12.27 -1.27 -9.00
N GLY A 292 -11.78 -0.10 -8.60
CA GLY A 292 -11.43 0.23 -7.22
C GLY A 292 -10.23 -0.55 -6.69
N LEU A 293 -9.59 -1.40 -7.51
CA LEU A 293 -8.51 -2.28 -7.08
C LEU A 293 -7.13 -1.68 -7.33
N CYS A 294 -6.29 -1.78 -6.30
CA CYS A 294 -4.87 -1.50 -6.35
C CYS A 294 -4.08 -2.79 -6.06
N PRO A 295 -2.76 -2.82 -6.34
CA PRO A 295 -1.94 -3.99 -6.06
C PRO A 295 -1.96 -4.42 -4.58
N GLY A 296 -2.00 -3.46 -3.64
CA GLY A 296 -2.10 -3.76 -2.21
C GLY A 296 -3.39 -4.52 -1.85
N PRO A 297 -4.58 -3.91 -2.06
CA PRO A 297 -5.86 -4.57 -1.84
C PRO A 297 -5.97 -5.92 -2.53
N ALA A 298 -5.50 -6.06 -3.77
CA ALA A 298 -5.56 -7.31 -4.50
C ALA A 298 -4.76 -8.44 -3.83
N VAL A 299 -3.52 -8.18 -3.42
CA VAL A 299 -2.66 -9.19 -2.76
C VAL A 299 -3.19 -9.56 -1.38
N ILE A 300 -3.71 -8.60 -0.63
CA ILE A 300 -4.25 -8.85 0.72
C ILE A 300 -5.58 -9.59 0.64
N ASN A 301 -6.45 -9.21 -0.29
CA ASN A 301 -7.72 -9.92 -0.51
C ASN A 301 -7.50 -11.34 -1.03
N LEU A 302 -6.45 -11.59 -1.82
CA LEU A 302 -6.03 -12.95 -2.15
C LEU A 302 -5.69 -13.75 -0.89
N GLY A 303 -4.91 -13.18 0.04
CA GLY A 303 -4.62 -13.79 1.35
C GLY A 303 -5.87 -14.05 2.19
N ARG A 304 -6.79 -13.08 2.26
CA ARG A 304 -8.07 -13.23 2.97
C ARG A 304 -8.88 -14.38 2.39
N ALA A 305 -9.04 -14.41 1.05
CA ALA A 305 -9.77 -15.48 0.36
C ALA A 305 -9.16 -16.87 0.60
N LEU A 306 -7.83 -16.99 0.68
CA LEU A 306 -7.15 -18.24 1.02
C LEU A 306 -7.53 -18.74 2.42
N SER A 307 -7.56 -17.85 3.42
CA SER A 307 -7.89 -18.24 4.80
C SER A 307 -9.36 -18.60 5.02
N THR A 308 -10.28 -18.01 4.26
CA THR A 308 -11.73 -18.17 4.46
C THR A 308 -12.38 -19.12 3.46
N GLY A 309 -11.61 -19.78 2.60
CA GLY A 309 -12.13 -20.65 1.54
C GLY A 309 -13.01 -19.94 0.52
N SER A 310 -12.93 -18.61 0.42
CA SER A 310 -13.75 -17.83 -0.49
C SER A 310 -13.21 -17.89 -1.93
N PRO A 311 -14.03 -17.61 -2.96
CA PRO A 311 -13.59 -17.74 -4.35
C PRO A 311 -12.32 -16.93 -4.67
N LEU A 312 -11.26 -17.63 -5.04
CA LEU A 312 -9.94 -17.07 -5.36
C LEU A 312 -9.86 -16.51 -6.78
N ALA A 313 -10.74 -16.96 -7.67
CA ALA A 313 -10.64 -16.74 -9.10
C ALA A 313 -10.48 -15.26 -9.46
N ASN A 314 -11.33 -14.37 -8.94
CA ASN A 314 -11.29 -12.95 -9.25
C ASN A 314 -9.96 -12.30 -8.82
N TRP A 315 -9.46 -12.63 -7.63
CA TRP A 315 -8.21 -12.09 -7.09
C TRP A 315 -7.00 -12.58 -7.88
N LEU A 316 -7.02 -13.85 -8.31
CA LEU A 316 -5.98 -14.44 -9.16
C LEU A 316 -6.01 -13.84 -10.55
N TYR A 317 -7.18 -13.75 -11.20
CA TYR A 317 -7.31 -13.19 -12.54
C TYR A 317 -6.84 -11.73 -12.60
N TRP A 318 -7.26 -10.92 -11.64
CA TRP A 318 -6.79 -9.53 -11.56
C TRP A 318 -5.28 -9.46 -11.31
N SER A 319 -4.75 -10.27 -10.39
CA SER A 319 -3.32 -10.27 -10.06
C SER A 319 -2.44 -10.75 -11.22
N CYS A 320 -2.88 -11.78 -11.95
CA CYS A 320 -2.21 -12.26 -13.16
C CYS A 320 -2.21 -11.18 -14.25
N ALA A 321 -3.36 -10.55 -14.51
CA ALA A 321 -3.43 -9.46 -15.48
C ALA A 321 -2.53 -8.27 -15.08
N PHE A 322 -2.50 -7.92 -13.80
CA PHE A 322 -1.60 -6.91 -13.23
C PHE A 322 -0.13 -7.25 -13.49
N VAL A 323 0.30 -8.47 -13.19
CA VAL A 323 1.68 -8.90 -13.43
C VAL A 323 2.01 -8.87 -14.92
N ILE A 324 1.13 -9.40 -15.78
CA ILE A 324 1.32 -9.41 -17.24
C ILE A 324 1.48 -7.99 -17.76
N GLY A 325 0.59 -7.07 -17.36
CA GLY A 325 0.67 -5.66 -17.76
C GLY A 325 1.98 -5.01 -17.33
N GLY A 326 2.46 -5.27 -16.12
CA GLY A 326 3.76 -4.76 -15.68
C GLY A 326 4.97 -5.37 -16.38
N LEU A 327 4.86 -6.61 -16.88
CA LEU A 327 5.93 -7.28 -17.64
C LEU A 327 6.02 -6.81 -19.10
N CYS A 328 4.93 -6.28 -19.67
CA CYS A 328 4.93 -5.70 -21.02
C CYS A 328 5.79 -4.43 -21.15
N VAL A 329 6.19 -3.82 -20.03
CA VAL A 329 7.02 -2.61 -19.99
C VAL A 329 8.35 -2.96 -19.33
N ASN A 330 9.45 -2.81 -20.05
CA ASN A 330 10.79 -3.12 -19.56
C ASN A 330 11.34 -2.05 -18.61
#